data_AF-A0A5C6AYY1-F1
#
_entry.id   AF-A0A5C6AYY1-F1
#
_cell.length_a   1.000
_cell.length_b   1.000
_cell.length_c   1.000
_cell.angle_alpha   90.00
_cell.angle_beta   90.00
_cell.angle_gamma   90.00
#
_symmetry.space_group_name_H-M   'P 1'
#
loop_
_entity.id
_entity.type
_entity.pdbx_description
1 polymer ?
#
loop_
_entity_poly.entity_id
_entity_poly.type
_entity_poly.pdbx_seq_one_letter_code
_entity_poly.pdbx_strand_id
1 'polypeptide(L)'
;MSNSEFDLDVDRGNTALNFLPWIRQAQQSGKGLGGMVMEIMRLRRGQGKLQPDEYFMYGMYDDARFTAESRKTFLGQDNLLVPSPWAKIAGDKPTLTTLLTGMGLPVPETQAIVHPFRTFANAFALRNPADVANFLRKDARYPIFGKPFDSVCSMGTAKIDRYDAEHDAVIVSGDKVVPVDAFAKKINELGLAYLFQTLMLPHPEIAKLIGPCVSSVRMFVISDRDGAALFRAAWKIPASVNHADNFWRVGNILAGVDIETGKILRTVVRTEDGTEPIAAHPITDAVFDGMVFPEWDAMKHLVMQAAINLPHCHFQGWDVALTDRGPILVELEGDGGNPIMEQLCFDTGLLQGRYLKVVEEYNEREKQSQKRNRSRDAAALRKSVAALAVPFETRRTNVDSNEDASSELDDSTVKTTSAPIVIPTGTSIPTDSNVTV
;
A
#
# COMPACT_ATOMS: atom_id res chain seq x y z
N MET A 1 20.14 -9.13 35.41
CA MET A 1 20.29 -9.36 33.96
C MET A 1 19.64 -8.18 33.27
N SER A 2 20.31 -7.60 32.28
CA SER A 2 19.89 -6.36 31.61
C SER A 2 18.46 -6.50 31.06
N ASN A 3 17.50 -5.74 31.61
CA ASN A 3 16.23 -5.47 30.95
C ASN A 3 16.54 -4.59 29.73
N SER A 4 16.98 -5.20 28.62
CA SER A 4 16.85 -4.55 27.33
C SER A 4 15.34 -4.44 27.08
N GLU A 5 14.81 -3.23 27.20
CA GLU A 5 13.42 -2.91 26.91
C GLU A 5 13.07 -3.50 25.53
N PHE A 6 12.11 -4.43 25.48
CA PHE A 6 11.69 -5.04 24.23
C PHE A 6 11.14 -3.93 23.32
N ASP A 7 11.83 -3.70 22.21
CA ASP A 7 11.33 -2.80 21.18
C ASP A 7 10.95 -3.55 19.91
N LEU A 8 9.94 -3.01 19.22
CA LEU A 8 9.59 -3.37 17.86
C LEU A 8 10.32 -2.40 16.92
N ASP A 9 10.73 -2.87 15.76
CA ASP A 9 11.43 -2.04 14.78
C ASP A 9 10.48 -0.92 14.28
N VAL A 10 10.64 0.29 14.80
CA VAL A 10 9.78 1.46 14.50
C VAL A 10 10.53 2.62 13.85
N ASP A 11 11.86 2.53 13.72
CA ASP A 11 12.67 3.61 13.17
C ASP A 11 13.48 3.13 11.96
N ARG A 12 13.37 3.89 10.86
CA ARG A 12 14.21 3.70 9.69
C ARG A 12 15.48 4.49 9.92
N GLY A 13 16.55 3.80 10.33
CA GLY A 13 17.86 4.41 10.50
C GLY A 13 18.20 5.34 9.32
N ASN A 14 18.40 6.62 9.61
CA ASN A 14 18.64 7.64 8.59
C ASN A 14 20.15 7.70 8.32
N THR A 15 20.64 6.79 7.48
CA THR A 15 22.05 6.85 7.06
C THR A 15 22.23 8.08 6.19
N ALA A 16 23.07 9.01 6.61
CA ALA A 16 23.40 10.18 5.80
C ALA A 16 23.91 9.73 4.43
N LEU A 17 23.30 10.25 3.36
CA LEU A 17 23.68 9.95 1.98
C LEU A 17 25.15 10.34 1.73
N ASN A 18 26.00 9.34 1.56
CA ASN A 18 27.38 9.55 1.14
C ASN A 18 27.47 9.41 -0.38
N PHE A 19 27.54 10.52 -1.10
CA PHE A 19 27.62 10.52 -2.56
C PHE A 19 29.02 10.12 -3.10
N LEU A 20 30.06 10.10 -2.27
CA LEU A 20 31.44 9.88 -2.74
C LEU A 20 31.66 8.50 -3.38
N PRO A 21 31.18 7.38 -2.80
CA PRO A 21 31.28 6.06 -3.43
C PRO A 21 30.58 6.03 -4.79
N TRP A 22 29.36 6.58 -4.88
CA TRP A 22 28.59 6.61 -6.12
C TRP A 22 29.24 7.47 -7.21
N ILE A 23 29.82 8.62 -6.85
CA ILE A 23 30.56 9.45 -7.80
C ILE A 23 31.77 8.69 -8.34
N ARG A 24 32.51 7.97 -7.48
CA ARG A 24 33.65 7.15 -7.92
C ARG A 24 33.21 6.04 -8.87
N GLN A 25 32.13 5.33 -8.55
CA GLN A 25 31.57 4.30 -9.40
C GLN A 25 31.13 4.86 -10.76
N ALA A 26 30.48 6.03 -10.75
CA ALA A 26 30.06 6.70 -11.97
C ALA A 26 31.26 7.14 -12.84
N GLN A 27 32.34 7.63 -12.23
CA GLN A 27 33.57 7.95 -12.97
C GLN A 27 34.22 6.70 -13.56
N GLN A 28 34.19 5.56 -12.88
CA GLN A 28 34.68 4.28 -13.39
C GLN A 28 33.87 3.79 -14.61
N SER A 29 32.58 4.13 -14.70
CA SER A 29 31.75 3.86 -15.88
C SER A 29 32.05 4.77 -17.09
N GLY A 30 32.96 5.75 -16.93
CA GLY A 30 33.35 6.70 -17.98
C GLY A 30 32.51 7.99 -18.02
N LYS A 31 31.54 8.17 -17.12
CA LYS A 31 30.71 9.38 -17.06
C LYS A 31 31.46 10.53 -16.37
N GLY A 32 31.64 11.64 -17.09
CA GLY A 32 32.26 12.85 -16.53
C GLY A 32 31.35 13.59 -15.53
N LEU A 33 31.95 14.28 -14.55
CA LEU A 33 31.23 15.04 -13.51
C LEU A 33 30.23 16.06 -14.08
N GLY A 34 30.64 16.85 -15.07
CA GLY A 34 29.75 17.82 -15.72
C GLY A 34 28.58 17.17 -16.45
N GLY A 35 28.82 15.99 -17.05
CA GLY A 35 27.77 15.19 -17.70
C GLY A 35 26.73 14.71 -16.69
N MET A 36 27.17 14.18 -15.55
CA MET A 36 26.28 13.76 -14.46
C MET A 36 25.43 14.91 -13.94
N VAL A 37 26.04 16.06 -13.63
CA VAL A 37 25.31 17.23 -13.11
C VAL A 37 24.23 17.69 -14.09
N MET A 38 24.56 17.78 -15.39
CA MET A 38 23.59 18.17 -16.41
C MET A 38 22.45 17.15 -16.56
N GLU A 39 22.74 15.86 -16.48
CA GLU A 39 21.76 14.79 -16.57
C GLU A 39 20.82 14.79 -15.36
N ILE A 40 21.35 14.90 -14.14
CA ILE A 40 20.57 15.04 -12.90
C ILE A 40 19.65 16.27 -12.99
N MET A 41 20.16 17.42 -13.43
CA MET A 41 19.35 18.63 -13.60
C MET A 41 18.21 18.44 -14.61
N ARG A 42 18.45 17.71 -15.71
CA ARG A 42 17.43 17.40 -16.71
C ARG A 42 16.35 16.47 -16.15
N LEU A 43 16.75 15.40 -15.47
CA LEU A 43 15.82 14.43 -14.88
C LEU A 43 14.96 15.03 -13.77
N ARG A 44 15.56 15.90 -12.94
CA ARG A 44 14.85 16.61 -11.87
C ARG A 44 13.79 17.60 -12.39
N ARG A 45 14.06 18.22 -13.55
CA ARG A 45 13.10 19.13 -14.22
C ARG A 45 12.11 18.42 -15.13
N GLY A 46 12.37 17.14 -15.45
CA GLY A 46 11.50 16.30 -16.27
C GLY A 46 10.22 15.92 -15.54
N GLN A 47 9.32 15.25 -16.26
CA GLN A 47 8.03 14.81 -15.73
C GLN A 47 8.17 13.89 -14.50
N GLY A 48 9.21 13.06 -14.46
CA GLY A 48 9.51 12.15 -13.36
C GLY A 48 10.03 12.79 -12.08
N LYS A 49 10.61 14.00 -12.14
CA LYS A 49 11.20 14.73 -11.00
C LYS A 49 12.15 13.90 -10.13
N LEU A 50 13.03 13.10 -10.75
CA LEU A 50 14.00 12.29 -10.01
C LEU A 50 14.93 13.15 -9.16
N GLN A 51 15.24 12.65 -7.97
CA GLN A 51 16.23 13.21 -7.07
C GLN A 51 17.65 12.72 -7.41
N PRO A 52 18.69 13.47 -6.99
CA PRO A 52 20.08 13.08 -7.26
C PRO A 52 20.47 11.73 -6.68
N ASP A 53 19.99 11.37 -5.49
CA ASP A 53 20.24 10.07 -4.88
C ASP A 53 19.62 8.93 -5.71
N GLU A 54 18.43 9.14 -6.26
CA GLU A 54 17.78 8.18 -7.14
C GLU A 54 18.58 7.95 -8.43
N TYR A 55 19.17 8.99 -9.00
CA TYR A 55 20.04 8.87 -10.19
C TYR A 55 21.20 7.90 -9.95
N PHE A 56 21.86 8.02 -8.81
CA PHE A 56 22.98 7.14 -8.45
C PHE A 56 22.51 5.75 -8.04
N MET A 57 21.42 5.66 -7.26
CA MET A 57 20.82 4.41 -6.81
C MET A 57 20.42 3.51 -7.98
N TYR A 58 19.84 4.07 -9.05
CA TYR A 58 19.49 3.31 -10.25
C TYR A 58 20.69 3.03 -11.17
N GLY A 59 21.86 3.62 -10.91
CA GLY A 59 23.05 3.50 -11.76
C GLY A 59 22.89 4.22 -13.10
N MET A 60 22.12 5.32 -13.16
CA MET A 60 21.78 6.00 -14.43
C MET A 60 22.97 6.62 -15.15
N TYR A 61 24.12 6.74 -14.48
CA TYR A 61 25.37 7.19 -15.09
C TYR A 61 25.94 6.19 -16.11
N ASP A 62 25.52 4.92 -16.07
CA ASP A 62 25.94 3.90 -17.04
C ASP A 62 25.22 4.07 -18.39
N ASP A 63 25.91 4.69 -19.34
CA ASP A 63 25.41 4.93 -20.70
C ASP A 63 25.34 3.64 -21.55
N ALA A 64 26.00 2.55 -21.14
CA ALA A 64 25.87 1.26 -21.81
C ALA A 64 24.54 0.57 -21.45
N ARG A 65 24.03 0.83 -20.24
CA ARG A 65 22.75 0.30 -19.75
C ARG A 65 21.56 1.19 -20.13
N PHE A 66 21.69 2.51 -19.99
CA PHE A 66 20.55 3.42 -20.13
C PHE A 66 20.69 4.35 -21.34
N THR A 67 19.59 4.46 -22.11
CA THR A 67 19.46 5.47 -23.16
C THR A 67 18.88 6.77 -22.60
N ALA A 68 18.95 7.86 -23.36
CA ALA A 68 18.31 9.12 -22.96
C ALA A 68 16.79 8.98 -22.82
N GLU A 69 16.15 8.18 -23.68
CA GLU A 69 14.71 7.94 -23.62
C GLU A 69 14.33 7.04 -22.45
N SER A 70 15.10 5.97 -22.16
CA SER A 70 14.78 5.10 -21.04
C SER A 70 14.86 5.84 -19.70
N ARG A 71 15.84 6.73 -19.50
CA ARG A 71 15.94 7.56 -18.27
C ARG A 71 14.72 8.45 -18.04
N LYS A 72 14.09 8.98 -19.10
CA LYS A 72 12.89 9.83 -18.97
C LYS A 72 11.67 9.08 -18.43
N THR A 73 11.66 7.76 -18.54
CA THR A 73 10.55 6.92 -18.06
C THR A 73 10.57 6.73 -16.55
N PHE A 74 11.62 7.13 -15.83
CA PHE A 74 11.68 6.96 -14.38
C PHE A 74 10.81 7.97 -13.65
N LEU A 75 10.22 7.52 -12.54
CA LEU A 75 9.41 8.29 -11.62
C LEU A 75 10.17 8.45 -10.30
N GLY A 76 10.34 9.68 -9.83
CA GLY A 76 10.90 9.95 -8.50
C GLY A 76 9.90 9.60 -7.39
N GLN A 77 10.40 9.09 -6.27
CA GLN A 77 9.57 8.56 -5.18
C GLN A 77 8.52 9.54 -4.62
N ASP A 78 8.84 10.84 -4.59
CA ASP A 78 7.97 11.88 -4.03
C ASP A 78 7.04 12.52 -5.08
N ASN A 79 7.04 11.99 -6.30
CA ASN A 79 6.31 12.58 -7.41
C ASN A 79 5.01 11.83 -7.70
N LEU A 80 4.04 11.91 -6.78
CA LEU A 80 2.70 11.38 -7.02
C LEU A 80 2.02 12.17 -8.16
N LEU A 81 1.78 11.51 -9.31
CA LEU A 81 1.24 12.16 -10.50
C LEU A 81 -0.27 12.04 -10.64
N VAL A 82 -0.88 10.99 -10.06
CA VAL A 82 -2.32 10.74 -10.12
C VAL A 82 -2.81 10.47 -8.70
N PRO A 83 -3.58 11.37 -8.09
CA PRO A 83 -4.11 11.14 -6.76
C PRO A 83 -5.14 10.02 -6.81
N SER A 84 -5.18 9.22 -5.74
CA SER A 84 -6.13 8.13 -5.60
C SER A 84 -6.92 8.25 -4.31
N PRO A 85 -8.26 8.08 -4.34
CA PRO A 85 -9.05 8.02 -3.12
C PRO A 85 -8.72 6.78 -2.28
N TRP A 86 -8.09 5.77 -2.88
CA TRP A 86 -7.83 4.48 -2.25
C TRP A 86 -6.65 4.47 -1.31
N ALA A 87 -5.74 5.44 -1.36
CA ALA A 87 -4.58 5.50 -0.47
C ALA A 87 -4.99 5.41 1.03
N LYS A 88 -6.10 6.06 1.41
CA LYS A 88 -6.62 6.02 2.79
C LYS A 88 -7.27 4.68 3.15
N ILE A 89 -8.00 4.07 2.22
CA ILE A 89 -8.67 2.78 2.43
C ILE A 89 -7.62 1.68 2.54
N ALA A 90 -6.64 1.71 1.63
CA ALA A 90 -5.54 0.78 1.56
C ALA A 90 -4.59 0.91 2.77
N GLY A 91 -4.37 2.14 3.25
CA GLY A 91 -3.59 2.41 4.45
C GLY A 91 -4.20 1.88 5.75
N ASP A 92 -5.51 1.65 5.83
CA ASP A 92 -6.14 1.00 6.98
C ASP A 92 -6.30 -0.52 6.74
N LYS A 93 -5.30 -1.30 7.17
CA LYS A 93 -5.25 -2.75 6.91
C LYS A 93 -6.53 -3.52 7.30
N PRO A 94 -7.20 -3.27 8.44
CA PRO A 94 -8.45 -3.98 8.74
C PRO A 94 -9.60 -3.61 7.80
N THR A 95 -9.71 -2.34 7.36
CA THR A 95 -10.73 -1.96 6.36
C THR A 95 -10.46 -2.62 5.02
N LEU A 96 -9.20 -2.57 4.54
CA LEU A 96 -8.80 -3.25 3.31
C LEU A 96 -9.07 -4.76 3.40
N THR A 97 -8.67 -5.40 4.50
CA THR A 97 -8.90 -6.84 4.71
C THR A 97 -10.39 -7.16 4.71
N THR A 98 -11.22 -6.35 5.35
CA THR A 98 -12.69 -6.54 5.34
C THR A 98 -13.25 -6.45 3.92
N LEU A 99 -12.80 -5.46 3.14
CA LEU A 99 -13.22 -5.27 1.76
C LEU A 99 -12.87 -6.48 0.89
N LEU A 100 -11.61 -6.95 0.96
CA LEU A 100 -11.13 -8.09 0.19
C LEU A 100 -11.83 -9.40 0.60
N THR A 101 -12.03 -9.63 1.90
CA THR A 101 -12.82 -10.76 2.40
C THR A 101 -14.26 -10.70 1.88
N GLY A 102 -14.88 -9.52 1.86
CA GLY A 102 -16.22 -9.31 1.30
C GLY A 102 -16.33 -9.60 -0.19
N MET A 103 -15.22 -9.49 -0.93
CA MET A 103 -15.11 -9.91 -2.33
C MET A 103 -14.84 -11.42 -2.50
N GLY A 104 -14.71 -12.17 -1.40
CA GLY A 104 -14.35 -13.58 -1.43
C GLY A 104 -12.89 -13.85 -1.80
N LEU A 105 -12.01 -12.85 -1.65
CA LEU A 105 -10.60 -12.95 -2.03
C LEU A 105 -9.75 -13.46 -0.84
N PRO A 106 -8.74 -14.31 -1.10
CA PRO A 106 -7.84 -14.81 -0.07
C PRO A 106 -6.97 -13.69 0.52
N VAL A 107 -7.07 -13.53 1.83
CA VAL A 107 -6.29 -12.62 2.68
C VAL A 107 -5.76 -13.38 3.90
N PRO A 108 -4.74 -12.88 4.62
CA PRO A 108 -4.27 -13.54 5.83
C PRO A 108 -5.39 -13.54 6.89
N GLU A 109 -5.58 -14.68 7.54
CA GLU A 109 -6.62 -14.87 8.55
C GLU A 109 -6.35 -13.99 9.77
N THR A 110 -7.25 -13.06 10.07
CA THR A 110 -7.19 -12.23 11.27
C THR A 110 -7.76 -13.00 12.47
N GLN A 111 -6.92 -13.28 13.47
CA GLN A 111 -7.36 -13.90 14.72
C GLN A 111 -7.89 -12.86 15.71
N ALA A 112 -7.27 -11.69 15.78
CA ALA A 112 -7.66 -10.63 16.71
C ALA A 112 -7.32 -9.24 16.18
N ILE A 113 -8.09 -8.25 16.62
CA ILE A 113 -7.74 -6.83 16.47
C ILE A 113 -7.67 -6.16 17.83
N VAL A 114 -6.69 -5.28 18.00
CA VAL A 114 -6.54 -4.38 19.14
C VAL A 114 -7.07 -3.03 18.72
N HIS A 115 -8.18 -2.61 19.32
CA HIS A 115 -8.79 -1.29 19.11
C HIS A 115 -9.79 -0.95 20.21
N PRO A 116 -9.88 0.31 20.69
CA PRO A 116 -10.84 0.69 21.74
C PRO A 116 -12.33 0.49 21.40
N PHE A 117 -12.70 0.39 20.11
CA PHE A 117 -14.11 0.36 19.68
C PHE A 117 -14.36 -0.45 18.40
N ARG A 118 -13.44 -0.47 17.42
CA ARG A 118 -13.62 -1.26 16.19
C ARG A 118 -13.72 -2.74 16.47
N THR A 119 -14.55 -3.44 15.71
CA THR A 119 -14.60 -4.90 15.67
C THR A 119 -14.19 -5.38 14.28
N PHE A 120 -13.83 -6.66 14.17
CA PHE A 120 -13.53 -7.32 12.91
C PHE A 120 -14.23 -8.67 12.93
N ALA A 121 -14.89 -9.02 11.82
CA ALA A 121 -15.69 -10.24 11.76
C ALA A 121 -14.83 -11.48 12.02
N ASN A 122 -15.32 -12.40 12.86
CA ASN A 122 -14.65 -13.65 13.24
C ASN A 122 -13.28 -13.48 13.93
N ALA A 123 -12.99 -12.32 14.51
CA ALA A 123 -11.76 -12.05 15.25
C ALA A 123 -12.07 -11.56 16.68
N PHE A 124 -11.17 -11.83 17.62
CA PHE A 124 -11.25 -11.28 18.97
C PHE A 124 -11.09 -9.76 18.94
N ALA A 125 -11.93 -9.04 19.69
CA ALA A 125 -11.86 -7.60 19.82
C ALA A 125 -11.20 -7.22 21.16
N LEU A 126 -9.90 -6.92 21.11
CA LEU A 126 -9.07 -6.64 22.26
C LEU A 126 -9.06 -5.12 22.52
N ARG A 127 -9.51 -4.68 23.68
CA ARG A 127 -9.79 -3.26 23.96
C ARG A 127 -8.65 -2.56 24.69
N ASN A 128 -7.83 -3.32 25.38
CA ASN A 128 -6.83 -2.81 26.31
C ASN A 128 -5.68 -3.82 26.47
N PRO A 129 -4.57 -3.45 27.16
CA PRO A 129 -3.44 -4.34 27.38
C PRO A 129 -3.81 -5.68 28.06
N ALA A 130 -4.77 -5.69 28.98
CA ALA A 130 -5.16 -6.91 29.68
C ALA A 130 -5.85 -7.90 28.71
N ASP A 131 -6.66 -7.40 27.77
CA ASP A 131 -7.26 -8.24 26.72
C ASP A 131 -6.18 -8.83 25.80
N VAL A 132 -5.18 -8.02 25.42
CA VAL A 132 -4.03 -8.50 24.63
C VAL A 132 -3.29 -9.61 25.38
N ALA A 133 -3.01 -9.39 26.66
CA ALA A 133 -2.31 -10.34 27.50
C ALA A 133 -3.12 -11.65 27.66
N ASN A 134 -4.44 -11.56 27.88
CA ASN A 134 -5.33 -12.72 27.96
C ASN A 134 -5.37 -13.50 26.64
N PHE A 135 -5.51 -12.81 25.51
CA PHE A 135 -5.52 -13.43 24.19
C PHE A 135 -4.23 -14.22 23.94
N LEU A 136 -3.06 -13.62 24.19
CA LEU A 136 -1.77 -14.29 24.02
C LEU A 136 -1.63 -15.54 24.91
N ARG A 137 -2.14 -15.49 26.15
CA ARG A 137 -2.04 -16.62 27.10
C ARG A 137 -3.00 -17.78 26.77
N LYS A 138 -4.19 -17.49 26.22
CA LYS A 138 -5.31 -18.45 26.21
C LYS A 138 -5.91 -18.73 24.85
N ASP A 139 -6.02 -17.72 24.00
CA ASP A 139 -6.88 -17.77 22.80
C ASP A 139 -6.10 -17.79 21.48
N ALA A 140 -4.85 -17.30 21.50
CA ALA A 140 -3.98 -17.22 20.32
C ALA A 140 -3.64 -18.61 19.76
N ARG A 141 -3.82 -18.80 18.44
CA ARG A 141 -3.39 -20.00 17.71
C ARG A 141 -2.01 -19.77 17.12
N TYR A 142 -0.98 -20.16 17.86
CA TYR A 142 0.41 -20.00 17.46
C TYR A 142 0.82 -20.94 16.30
N PRO A 143 1.78 -20.55 15.46
CA PRO A 143 2.43 -19.22 15.43
C PRO A 143 1.52 -18.14 14.84
N ILE A 144 1.66 -16.91 15.35
CA ILE A 144 0.90 -15.73 14.89
C ILE A 144 1.82 -14.61 14.42
N PHE A 145 1.31 -13.76 13.55
CA PHE A 145 1.98 -12.56 13.07
C PHE A 145 1.21 -11.30 13.51
N GLY A 146 1.91 -10.37 14.14
CA GLY A 146 1.41 -9.09 14.58
C GLY A 146 1.81 -7.96 13.64
N LYS A 147 0.89 -7.02 13.35
CA LYS A 147 1.22 -5.77 12.64
C LYS A 147 0.33 -4.58 13.02
N PRO A 148 0.84 -3.34 13.01
CA PRO A 148 0.01 -2.13 13.14
C PRO A 148 -0.97 -1.96 11.98
N PHE A 149 -2.07 -1.25 12.24
CA PHE A 149 -3.11 -0.99 11.23
C PHE A 149 -2.58 -0.24 10.01
N ASP A 150 -1.71 0.74 10.21
CA ASP A 150 -1.31 1.74 9.21
C ASP A 150 0.20 1.78 8.93
N SER A 151 0.98 0.88 9.53
CA SER A 151 2.42 0.86 9.27
C SER A 151 2.76 0.48 7.83
N VAL A 152 3.80 1.12 7.31
CA VAL A 152 4.48 0.72 6.08
C VAL A 152 5.84 0.12 6.43
N CYS A 153 6.54 -0.44 5.45
CA CYS A 153 7.92 -0.89 5.63
C CYS A 153 8.12 -2.07 6.62
N SER A 154 7.05 -2.81 6.95
CA SER A 154 7.03 -3.85 7.99
C SER A 154 7.38 -3.36 9.39
N MET A 155 7.28 -2.06 9.66
CA MET A 155 7.55 -1.48 10.98
C MET A 155 6.49 -1.90 11.99
N GLY A 156 6.92 -2.14 13.23
CA GLY A 156 6.06 -2.59 14.33
C GLY A 156 5.59 -4.05 14.22
N THR A 157 6.10 -4.83 13.27
CA THR A 157 5.66 -6.22 13.07
C THR A 157 6.32 -7.19 14.05
N ALA A 158 5.62 -8.27 14.38
CA ALA A 158 6.12 -9.31 15.29
C ALA A 158 5.74 -10.70 14.79
N LYS A 159 6.71 -11.58 14.59
CA LYS A 159 6.46 -13.02 14.44
C LYS A 159 6.50 -13.65 15.82
N ILE A 160 5.37 -14.16 16.30
CA ILE A 160 5.25 -14.74 17.63
C ILE A 160 5.09 -16.25 17.48
N ASP A 161 6.12 -17.00 17.88
CA ASP A 161 6.23 -18.43 17.63
C ASP A 161 5.39 -19.25 18.61
N ARG A 162 5.38 -18.87 19.90
CA ARG A 162 4.62 -19.56 20.96
C ARG A 162 4.46 -18.71 22.23
N TYR A 163 3.55 -19.12 23.09
CA TYR A 163 3.51 -18.73 24.51
C TYR A 163 4.36 -19.68 25.37
N ASP A 164 5.05 -19.13 26.36
CA ASP A 164 5.80 -19.82 27.40
C ASP A 164 5.11 -19.56 28.76
N ALA A 165 4.41 -20.58 29.27
CA ALA A 165 3.66 -20.51 30.51
C ALA A 165 4.54 -20.48 31.77
N GLU A 166 5.77 -21.00 31.71
CA GLU A 166 6.67 -21.02 32.87
C GLU A 166 7.17 -19.61 33.20
N HIS A 167 7.48 -18.83 32.17
CA HIS A 167 8.03 -17.48 32.28
C HIS A 167 7.00 -16.37 32.05
N ASP A 168 5.74 -16.74 31.78
CA ASP A 168 4.67 -15.85 31.32
C ASP A 168 5.13 -14.87 30.22
N ALA A 169 5.67 -15.45 29.15
CA ALA A 169 6.31 -14.73 28.06
C ALA A 169 5.89 -15.28 26.70
N VAL A 170 5.98 -14.45 25.66
CA VAL A 170 5.90 -14.90 24.28
C VAL A 170 7.30 -15.05 23.70
N ILE A 171 7.50 -16.06 22.87
CA ILE A 171 8.73 -16.25 22.10
C ILE A 171 8.54 -15.60 20.73
N VAL A 172 9.40 -14.64 20.42
CA VAL A 172 9.32 -13.82 19.22
C VAL A 172 10.55 -14.09 18.35
N SER A 173 10.34 -14.32 17.06
CA SER A 173 11.40 -14.52 16.05
C SER A 173 12.45 -15.58 16.47
N GLY A 174 12.01 -16.72 17.00
CA GLY A 174 12.83 -17.88 17.33
C GLY A 174 13.16 -18.01 18.81
N ASP A 175 13.90 -17.05 19.37
CA ASP A 175 14.50 -17.17 20.70
C ASP A 175 14.27 -15.96 21.62
N LYS A 176 13.73 -14.85 21.11
CA LYS A 176 13.52 -13.64 21.91
C LYS A 176 12.35 -13.86 22.87
N VAL A 177 12.67 -14.00 24.15
CA VAL A 177 11.68 -14.11 25.24
C VAL A 177 11.19 -12.73 25.62
N VAL A 178 9.88 -12.48 25.51
CA VAL A 178 9.26 -11.19 25.82
C VAL A 178 8.12 -11.40 26.82
N PRO A 179 8.19 -10.82 28.04
CA PRO A 179 7.09 -10.93 28.99
C PRO A 179 5.77 -10.47 28.36
N VAL A 180 4.69 -11.22 28.58
CA VAL A 180 3.38 -10.95 27.94
C VAL A 180 2.92 -9.51 28.21
N ASP A 181 3.05 -9.05 29.46
CA ASP A 181 2.62 -7.71 29.85
C ASP A 181 3.50 -6.62 29.22
N ALA A 182 4.79 -6.89 28.98
CA ALA A 182 5.68 -5.97 28.27
C ALA A 182 5.28 -5.85 26.79
N PHE A 183 4.93 -6.98 26.16
CA PHE A 183 4.41 -6.97 24.79
C PHE A 183 3.09 -6.19 24.70
N ALA A 184 2.14 -6.47 25.60
CA ALA A 184 0.86 -5.78 25.65
C ALA A 184 1.01 -4.27 25.90
N LYS A 185 1.93 -3.86 26.78
CA LYS A 185 2.29 -2.45 26.99
C LYS A 185 2.81 -1.83 25.70
N LYS A 186 3.67 -2.53 24.96
CA LYS A 186 4.21 -2.02 23.70
C LYS A 186 3.12 -1.79 22.65
N ILE A 187 2.16 -2.69 22.53
CA ILE A 187 1.01 -2.51 21.63
C ILE A 187 0.16 -1.28 22.03
N ASN A 188 0.07 -0.98 23.34
CA ASN A 188 -0.59 0.23 23.81
C ASN A 188 0.20 1.51 23.49
N GLU A 189 1.52 1.47 23.57
CA GLU A 189 2.39 2.58 23.14
C GLU A 189 2.28 2.84 21.63
N LEU A 190 1.93 1.82 20.83
CA LEU A 190 1.58 1.96 19.42
C LEU A 190 0.13 2.46 19.19
N GLY A 191 -0.56 2.94 20.23
CA GLY A 191 -1.88 3.57 20.12
C GLY A 191 -3.06 2.61 20.09
N LEU A 192 -2.88 1.33 20.46
CA LEU A 192 -3.94 0.30 20.42
C LEU A 192 -4.57 0.17 19.02
N ALA A 193 -3.75 0.16 17.97
CA ALA A 193 -4.18 -0.05 16.59
C ALA A 193 -3.33 -1.17 15.95
N TYR A 194 -3.67 -2.42 16.29
CA TYR A 194 -2.83 -3.58 15.99
C TYR A 194 -3.63 -4.81 15.61
N LEU A 195 -3.09 -5.65 14.75
CA LEU A 195 -3.77 -6.81 14.19
C LEU A 195 -2.91 -8.06 14.40
N PHE A 196 -3.51 -9.15 14.88
CA PHE A 196 -2.90 -10.47 14.97
C PHE A 196 -3.48 -11.40 13.91
N GLN A 197 -2.63 -11.98 13.07
CA GLN A 197 -2.97 -12.91 11.99
C GLN A 197 -2.37 -14.28 12.24
N THR A 198 -3.01 -15.32 11.72
CA THR A 198 -2.38 -16.63 11.57
C THR A 198 -1.14 -16.48 10.70
N LEU A 199 0.00 -17.01 11.12
CA LEU A 199 1.22 -16.97 10.33
C LEU A 199 1.01 -17.74 9.03
N MET A 200 1.27 -17.08 7.90
CA MET A 200 1.28 -17.75 6.59
C MET A 200 2.55 -18.60 6.45
N LEU A 201 2.42 -19.74 5.78
CA LEU A 201 3.56 -20.59 5.42
C LEU A 201 3.88 -20.43 3.93
N PRO A 202 5.16 -20.48 3.54
CA PRO A 202 5.52 -20.36 2.14
C PRO A 202 5.04 -21.58 1.36
N HIS A 203 4.74 -21.36 0.08
CA HIS A 203 4.53 -22.46 -0.85
C HIS A 203 5.77 -23.38 -0.89
N PRO A 204 5.64 -24.72 -0.98
CA PRO A 204 6.78 -25.64 -0.94
C PRO A 204 7.88 -25.34 -1.97
N GLU A 205 7.50 -24.94 -3.19
CA GLU A 205 8.48 -24.55 -4.21
C GLU A 205 9.21 -23.25 -3.85
N ILE A 206 8.52 -22.27 -3.27
CA ILE A 206 9.18 -21.05 -2.75
C ILE A 206 10.12 -21.40 -1.61
N ALA A 207 9.70 -22.30 -0.72
CA ALA A 207 10.50 -22.73 0.42
C ALA A 207 11.82 -23.41 -0.01
N LYS A 208 11.80 -24.18 -1.11
CA LYS A 208 13.02 -24.75 -1.71
C LYS A 208 13.97 -23.68 -2.24
N LEU A 209 13.43 -22.58 -2.77
CA LEU A 209 14.21 -21.53 -3.40
C LEU A 209 14.85 -20.58 -2.40
N ILE A 210 14.14 -20.20 -1.34
CA ILE A 210 14.59 -19.12 -0.43
C ILE A 210 14.58 -19.51 1.05
N GLY A 211 14.25 -20.77 1.37
CA GLY A 211 14.09 -21.25 2.73
C GLY A 211 12.66 -21.06 3.28
N PRO A 212 12.41 -21.42 4.55
CA PRO A 212 11.07 -21.48 5.15
C PRO A 212 10.53 -20.08 5.52
N CYS A 213 10.55 -19.13 4.58
CA CYS A 213 10.08 -17.78 4.75
C CYS A 213 9.07 -17.40 3.66
N VAL A 214 8.01 -16.70 4.05
CA VAL A 214 7.06 -16.11 3.10
C VAL A 214 7.70 -14.87 2.49
N SER A 215 7.62 -14.79 1.16
CA SER A 215 8.02 -13.64 0.36
C SER A 215 6.84 -13.15 -0.46
N SER A 216 6.78 -11.85 -0.74
CA SER A 216 5.75 -11.25 -1.58
C SER A 216 6.30 -10.71 -2.89
N VAL A 217 5.45 -10.73 -3.92
CA VAL A 217 5.66 -10.05 -5.20
C VAL A 217 4.83 -8.78 -5.18
N ARG A 218 5.48 -7.63 -5.39
CA ARG A 218 4.81 -6.36 -5.67
C ARG A 218 4.38 -6.37 -7.13
N MET A 219 3.08 -6.28 -7.39
CA MET A 219 2.46 -6.33 -8.71
C MET A 219 1.75 -5.01 -8.98
N PHE A 220 2.25 -4.22 -9.93
CA PHE A 220 1.64 -2.98 -10.35
C PHE A 220 0.57 -3.20 -11.40
N VAL A 221 -0.64 -2.72 -11.11
CA VAL A 221 -1.76 -2.72 -12.04
C VAL A 221 -2.11 -1.29 -12.44
N ILE A 222 -2.30 -1.09 -13.75
CA ILE A 222 -2.86 0.14 -14.29
C ILE A 222 -4.31 -0.10 -14.66
N SER A 223 -5.19 0.75 -14.15
CA SER A 223 -6.62 0.71 -14.41
C SER A 223 -7.08 2.00 -15.06
N ASP A 224 -7.75 1.90 -16.21
CA ASP A 224 -8.32 3.03 -16.94
C ASP A 224 -9.67 2.66 -17.58
N ARG A 225 -10.11 3.41 -18.59
CA ARG A 225 -11.39 3.17 -19.28
C ARG A 225 -11.41 1.85 -20.07
N ASP A 226 -10.25 1.36 -20.48
CA ASP A 226 -10.06 0.14 -21.24
C ASP A 226 -9.91 -1.09 -20.31
N GLY A 227 -10.13 -0.93 -18.99
CA GLY A 227 -10.05 -1.98 -17.97
C GLY A 227 -8.78 -1.92 -17.11
N ALA A 228 -8.40 -3.04 -16.51
CA ALA A 228 -7.20 -3.17 -15.69
C ALA A 228 -6.17 -4.07 -16.38
N ALA A 229 -4.88 -3.78 -16.26
CA ALA A 229 -3.80 -4.67 -16.71
C ALA A 229 -2.57 -4.59 -15.80
N LEU A 230 -1.92 -5.74 -15.62
CA LEU A 230 -0.63 -5.83 -14.98
C LEU A 230 0.42 -5.07 -15.80
N PHE A 231 1.33 -4.37 -15.13
CA PHE A 231 2.28 -3.44 -15.74
C PHE A 231 3.73 -3.74 -15.36
N ARG A 232 3.99 -4.01 -14.09
CA ARG A 232 5.30 -4.37 -13.55
C ARG A 232 5.13 -5.34 -12.39
N ALA A 233 6.15 -6.16 -12.17
CA ALA A 233 6.21 -7.01 -11.00
C ALA A 233 7.65 -7.14 -10.48
N ALA A 234 7.81 -7.11 -9.16
CA ALA A 234 9.08 -7.33 -8.48
C ALA A 234 8.89 -8.26 -7.28
N TRP A 235 9.64 -9.37 -7.26
CA TRP A 235 9.66 -10.31 -6.16
C TRP A 235 10.64 -9.85 -5.09
N LYS A 236 10.14 -9.62 -3.88
CA LYS A 236 10.90 -9.22 -2.70
C LYS A 236 11.31 -10.48 -1.96
N ILE A 237 12.61 -10.73 -1.88
CA ILE A 237 13.17 -11.97 -1.36
C ILE A 237 13.93 -11.67 -0.07
N PRO A 238 13.50 -12.21 1.08
CA PRO A 238 14.24 -12.08 2.32
C PRO A 238 15.58 -12.84 2.24
N ALA A 239 16.63 -12.30 2.85
CA ALA A 239 17.84 -13.06 3.17
C ALA A 239 17.68 -13.80 4.50
N SER A 240 18.52 -14.81 4.77
CA SER A 240 18.43 -15.67 5.98
C SER A 240 18.38 -14.91 7.30
N VAL A 241 19.02 -13.75 7.38
CA VAL A 241 19.06 -12.93 8.60
C VAL A 241 17.79 -12.10 8.81
N ASN A 242 16.98 -11.90 7.77
CA ASN A 242 15.79 -11.07 7.81
C ASN A 242 14.53 -11.93 7.71
N HIS A 243 13.61 -11.78 8.67
CA HIS A 243 12.31 -12.47 8.63
C HIS A 243 11.24 -11.75 7.79
N ALA A 244 11.52 -10.51 7.37
CA ALA A 244 10.64 -9.70 6.53
C ALA A 244 11.34 -9.42 5.19
N ASP A 245 10.56 -9.42 4.11
CA ASP A 245 11.05 -9.34 2.74
C ASP A 245 11.33 -7.90 2.26
N ASN A 246 11.07 -6.89 3.09
CA ASN A 246 11.16 -5.50 2.64
C ASN A 246 12.58 -5.12 2.20
N PHE A 247 12.72 -4.57 0.99
CA PHE A 247 14.00 -4.44 0.31
C PHE A 247 14.97 -3.42 0.93
N TRP A 248 14.50 -2.50 1.79
CA TRP A 248 15.41 -1.54 2.44
C TRP A 248 16.37 -2.21 3.44
N ARG A 249 16.11 -3.47 3.85
CA ARG A 249 16.97 -4.22 4.76
C ARG A 249 18.19 -4.78 4.02
N VAL A 250 19.38 -4.53 4.56
CA VAL A 250 20.64 -5.09 4.04
C VAL A 250 20.53 -6.62 3.97
N GLY A 251 21.01 -7.19 2.86
CA GLY A 251 20.93 -8.61 2.53
C GLY A 251 19.68 -9.00 1.75
N ASN A 252 18.55 -8.27 1.87
CA ASN A 252 17.36 -8.62 1.10
C ASN A 252 17.58 -8.45 -0.40
N ILE A 253 16.94 -9.30 -1.18
CA ILE A 253 17.09 -9.38 -2.63
C ILE A 253 15.79 -8.88 -3.28
N LEU A 254 15.93 -8.27 -4.45
CA LEU A 254 14.81 -7.89 -5.30
C LEU A 254 15.03 -8.45 -6.69
N ALA A 255 13.98 -9.05 -7.23
CA ALA A 255 14.00 -9.71 -8.53
C ALA A 255 12.88 -9.17 -9.42
N GLY A 256 13.22 -8.64 -10.59
CA GLY A 256 12.21 -8.29 -11.59
C GLY A 256 11.52 -9.54 -12.10
N VAL A 257 10.22 -9.46 -12.37
CA VAL A 257 9.46 -10.58 -12.94
C VAL A 257 8.85 -10.13 -14.27
N ASP A 258 9.09 -10.92 -15.31
CA ASP A 258 8.42 -10.74 -16.60
C ASP A 258 6.92 -11.03 -16.42
N ILE A 259 6.09 -10.02 -16.69
CA ILE A 259 4.66 -10.10 -16.37
C ILE A 259 3.92 -11.14 -17.22
N GLU A 260 4.40 -11.44 -18.43
CA GLU A 260 3.74 -12.42 -19.30
C GLU A 260 4.11 -13.84 -18.88
N THR A 261 5.40 -14.12 -18.72
CA THR A 261 5.94 -15.47 -18.58
C THR A 261 6.25 -15.88 -17.15
N GLY A 262 6.31 -14.95 -16.20
CA GLY A 262 6.76 -15.20 -14.83
C GLY A 262 8.26 -15.42 -14.70
N LYS A 263 9.04 -15.24 -15.77
CA LYS A 263 10.49 -15.39 -15.73
C LYS A 263 11.12 -14.35 -14.82
N ILE A 264 12.08 -14.79 -14.01
CA ILE A 264 12.92 -13.90 -13.23
C ILE A 264 13.87 -13.16 -14.18
N LEU A 265 13.95 -11.85 -14.00
CA LEU A 265 14.76 -10.93 -14.77
C LEU A 265 15.99 -10.51 -13.93
N ARG A 266 16.28 -9.22 -13.85
CA ARG A 266 17.38 -8.70 -13.06
C ARG A 266 17.12 -8.91 -11.57
N THR A 267 18.12 -9.47 -10.91
CA THR A 267 18.18 -9.69 -9.47
C THR A 267 19.27 -8.85 -8.84
N VAL A 268 18.93 -8.15 -7.76
CA VAL A 268 19.85 -7.30 -7.00
C VAL A 268 19.73 -7.58 -5.51
N VAL A 269 20.85 -7.51 -4.79
CA VAL A 269 20.89 -7.57 -3.33
C VAL A 269 21.08 -6.18 -2.74
N ARG A 270 20.42 -5.89 -1.63
CA ARG A 270 20.62 -4.67 -0.85
C ARG A 270 21.92 -4.75 -0.07
N THR A 271 22.82 -3.81 -0.28
CA THR A 271 24.05 -3.63 0.51
C THR A 271 23.91 -2.42 1.44
N GLU A 272 24.91 -2.19 2.30
CA GLU A 272 24.97 -0.98 3.14
C GLU A 272 25.01 0.30 2.29
N ASP A 273 25.73 0.25 1.16
CA ASP A 273 26.01 1.40 0.29
C ASP A 273 25.10 1.50 -0.95
N GLY A 274 24.14 0.58 -1.13
CA GLY A 274 23.25 0.58 -2.29
C GLY A 274 22.76 -0.80 -2.69
N THR A 275 22.97 -1.16 -3.96
CA THR A 275 22.53 -2.45 -4.52
C THR A 275 23.57 -3.03 -5.45
N GLU A 276 23.70 -4.36 -5.45
CA GLU A 276 24.63 -5.09 -6.33
C GLU A 276 23.91 -6.22 -7.06
N PRO A 277 24.30 -6.58 -8.30
CA PRO A 277 23.77 -7.76 -8.97
C PRO A 277 24.08 -9.04 -8.18
N ILE A 278 23.13 -9.97 -8.16
CA ILE A 278 23.30 -11.27 -7.49
C ILE A 278 22.75 -12.39 -8.35
N ALA A 279 23.53 -13.46 -8.57
CA ALA A 279 23.14 -14.54 -9.49
C ALA A 279 22.34 -15.67 -8.81
N ALA A 280 22.52 -15.88 -7.51
CA ALA A 280 21.90 -16.95 -6.76
C ALA A 280 21.57 -16.52 -5.33
N HIS A 281 20.59 -17.17 -4.71
CA HIS A 281 20.22 -16.92 -3.32
C HIS A 281 21.37 -17.38 -2.37
N PRO A 282 21.83 -16.53 -1.43
CA PRO A 282 23.09 -16.74 -0.72
C PRO A 282 23.10 -17.89 0.31
N ILE A 283 21.96 -18.55 0.54
CA ILE A 283 21.84 -19.65 1.53
C ILE A 283 21.43 -20.96 0.87
N THR A 284 20.56 -20.90 -0.13
CA THR A 284 20.00 -22.08 -0.80
C THR A 284 20.72 -22.38 -2.11
N ASP A 285 21.60 -21.47 -2.56
CA ASP A 285 22.28 -21.49 -3.85
C ASP A 285 21.34 -21.58 -5.07
N ALA A 286 20.06 -21.24 -4.88
CA ALA A 286 19.08 -21.23 -5.95
C ALA A 286 19.44 -20.17 -7.00
N VAL A 287 19.75 -20.61 -8.22
CA VAL A 287 20.14 -19.74 -9.34
C VAL A 287 18.91 -19.05 -9.93
N PHE A 288 18.96 -17.73 -10.06
CA PHE A 288 17.85 -16.92 -10.58
C PHE A 288 17.75 -16.93 -12.11
N ASP A 289 18.87 -17.10 -12.81
CA ASP A 289 18.87 -17.14 -14.27
C ASP A 289 18.02 -18.30 -14.81
N GLY A 290 17.14 -18.00 -15.76
CA GLY A 290 16.19 -18.95 -16.33
C GLY A 290 15.06 -19.41 -15.38
N MET A 291 15.02 -18.93 -14.13
CA MET A 291 13.96 -19.27 -13.18
C MET A 291 12.61 -18.71 -13.64
N VAL A 292 11.54 -19.46 -13.38
CA VAL A 292 10.15 -18.99 -13.52
C VAL A 292 9.52 -19.01 -12.14
N PHE A 293 8.86 -17.91 -11.76
CA PHE A 293 8.15 -17.81 -10.49
C PHE A 293 7.01 -18.86 -10.44
N PRO A 294 6.95 -19.72 -9.41
CA PRO A 294 5.92 -20.75 -9.30
C PRO A 294 4.50 -20.19 -9.33
N GLU A 295 3.56 -20.90 -9.98
CA GLU A 295 2.13 -20.52 -10.04
C GLU A 295 1.85 -19.08 -10.48
N TRP A 296 2.68 -18.52 -11.37
CA TRP A 296 2.60 -17.12 -11.80
C TRP A 296 1.21 -16.73 -12.33
N ASP A 297 0.56 -17.59 -13.12
CA ASP A 297 -0.76 -17.30 -13.66
C ASP A 297 -1.83 -17.23 -12.56
N ALA A 298 -1.72 -18.02 -11.49
CA ALA A 298 -2.63 -17.95 -10.35
C ALA A 298 -2.45 -16.63 -9.58
N MET A 299 -1.21 -16.18 -9.39
CA MET A 299 -0.89 -14.87 -8.79
C MET A 299 -1.50 -13.72 -9.61
N LYS A 300 -1.30 -13.73 -10.93
CA LYS A 300 -1.89 -12.74 -11.85
C LYS A 300 -3.41 -12.74 -11.77
N HIS A 301 -4.03 -13.91 -11.87
CA HIS A 301 -5.48 -14.05 -11.85
C HIS A 301 -6.08 -13.45 -10.57
N LEU A 302 -5.51 -13.77 -9.41
CA LEU A 302 -5.95 -13.22 -8.12
C LEU A 302 -5.86 -11.68 -8.08
N VAL A 303 -4.72 -11.12 -8.49
CA VAL A 303 -4.53 -9.66 -8.51
C VAL A 303 -5.53 -8.99 -9.43
N MET A 304 -5.77 -9.54 -10.61
CA MET A 304 -6.71 -8.97 -11.56
C MET A 304 -8.16 -9.04 -11.06
N GLN A 305 -8.54 -10.12 -10.36
CA GLN A 305 -9.85 -10.19 -9.70
C GLN A 305 -10.04 -9.10 -8.64
N ALA A 306 -9.00 -8.74 -7.89
CA ALA A 306 -9.05 -7.66 -6.92
C ALA A 306 -9.08 -6.28 -7.59
N ALA A 307 -8.17 -6.05 -8.54
CA ALA A 307 -7.89 -4.75 -9.12
C ALA A 307 -9.06 -4.10 -9.86
N ILE A 308 -9.93 -4.91 -10.49
CA ILE A 308 -11.11 -4.42 -11.22
C ILE A 308 -12.20 -3.84 -10.30
N ASN A 309 -12.15 -4.13 -9.00
CA ASN A 309 -13.14 -3.69 -8.03
C ASN A 309 -12.80 -2.35 -7.36
N LEU A 310 -11.75 -1.66 -7.82
CA LEU A 310 -11.25 -0.42 -7.23
C LEU A 310 -11.49 0.79 -8.16
N PRO A 311 -12.73 1.32 -8.26
CA PRO A 311 -13.04 2.44 -9.13
C PRO A 311 -12.15 3.66 -8.85
N HIS A 312 -11.61 4.26 -9.90
CA HIS A 312 -10.70 5.41 -9.83
C HIS A 312 -9.33 5.14 -9.15
N CYS A 313 -8.99 3.86 -8.86
CA CYS A 313 -7.66 3.46 -8.44
C CYS A 313 -6.78 3.20 -9.67
N HIS A 314 -6.26 4.26 -10.27
CA HIS A 314 -5.61 4.16 -11.58
C HIS A 314 -4.22 3.50 -11.57
N PHE A 315 -3.51 3.61 -10.45
CA PHE A 315 -2.22 2.97 -10.23
C PHE A 315 -2.28 2.24 -8.89
N GLN A 316 -2.05 0.93 -8.92
CA GLN A 316 -2.28 0.04 -7.78
C GLN A 316 -1.03 -0.79 -7.53
N GLY A 317 -0.52 -0.81 -6.31
CA GLY A 317 0.59 -1.66 -5.89
C GLY A 317 0.12 -2.81 -5.02
N TRP A 318 0.00 -4.01 -5.57
CA TRP A 318 -0.45 -5.19 -4.83
C TRP A 318 0.73 -5.98 -4.30
N ASP A 319 0.81 -6.19 -3.00
CA ASP A 319 1.73 -7.17 -2.42
C ASP A 319 1.02 -8.50 -2.27
N VAL A 320 1.52 -9.53 -2.95
CA VAL A 320 0.91 -10.87 -2.98
C VAL A 320 1.93 -11.91 -2.62
N ALA A 321 1.57 -12.84 -1.73
CA ALA A 321 2.42 -13.95 -1.33
C ALA A 321 1.90 -15.26 -1.91
N LEU A 322 2.80 -16.09 -2.45
CA LEU A 322 2.48 -17.47 -2.78
C LEU A 322 2.71 -18.36 -1.56
N THR A 323 1.63 -18.90 -1.01
CA THR A 323 1.62 -19.65 0.25
C THR A 323 1.35 -21.13 0.04
N ASP A 324 1.47 -21.92 1.10
CA ASP A 324 1.06 -23.33 1.15
C ASP A 324 -0.43 -23.56 0.85
N ARG A 325 -1.25 -22.50 0.86
CA ARG A 325 -2.68 -22.51 0.52
C ARG A 325 -2.98 -21.77 -0.79
N GLY A 326 -1.96 -21.52 -1.61
CA GLY A 326 -2.07 -20.74 -2.85
C GLY A 326 -1.78 -19.24 -2.65
N PRO A 327 -2.10 -18.39 -3.65
CA PRO A 327 -1.80 -16.97 -3.61
C PRO A 327 -2.71 -16.23 -2.61
N ILE A 328 -2.13 -15.30 -1.83
CA ILE A 328 -2.83 -14.49 -0.82
C ILE A 328 -2.48 -13.01 -1.01
N LEU A 329 -3.51 -12.15 -1.03
CA LEU A 329 -3.33 -10.69 -1.06
C LEU A 329 -2.90 -10.20 0.33
N VAL A 330 -1.69 -9.66 0.42
CA VAL A 330 -1.09 -9.23 1.70
C VAL A 330 -1.42 -7.78 1.98
N GLU A 331 -1.11 -6.89 1.04
CA GLU A 331 -1.29 -5.43 1.14
C GLU A 331 -1.60 -4.80 -0.23
N LEU A 332 -2.15 -3.58 -0.18
CA LEU A 332 -2.38 -2.72 -1.34
C LEU A 332 -1.77 -1.35 -1.04
N GLU A 333 -1.07 -0.78 -2.01
CA GLU A 333 -0.75 0.64 -2.09
C GLU A 333 -1.69 1.27 -3.12
N GLY A 334 -2.75 1.93 -2.61
CA GLY A 334 -3.87 2.42 -3.42
C GLY A 334 -3.54 3.58 -4.35
N ASP A 335 -2.31 4.08 -4.31
CA ASP A 335 -1.74 5.09 -5.21
C ASP A 335 -0.47 4.57 -5.92
N GLY A 336 -0.22 3.26 -5.82
CA GLY A 336 0.99 2.58 -6.29
C GLY A 336 2.21 2.72 -5.37
N GLY A 337 2.12 3.58 -4.34
CA GLY A 337 3.16 3.91 -3.37
C GLY A 337 4.57 4.09 -3.96
N ASN A 338 5.59 3.57 -3.29
CA ASN A 338 6.97 3.93 -3.61
C ASN A 338 7.49 3.18 -4.87
N PRO A 339 7.89 3.89 -5.94
CA PRO A 339 8.24 3.27 -7.22
C PRO A 339 9.67 2.69 -7.28
N ILE A 340 10.47 2.79 -6.21
CA ILE A 340 11.90 2.46 -6.27
C ILE A 340 12.15 1.00 -6.65
N MET A 341 11.41 0.07 -6.05
CA MET A 341 11.70 -1.36 -6.17
C MET A 341 11.58 -1.82 -7.63
N GLU A 342 10.47 -1.52 -8.29
CA GLU A 342 10.17 -1.95 -9.65
C GLU A 342 11.00 -1.21 -10.69
N GLN A 343 11.67 -0.12 -10.32
CA GLN A 343 12.57 0.60 -11.22
C GLN A 343 14.02 0.11 -11.09
N LEU A 344 14.42 -0.47 -9.96
CA LEU A 344 15.76 -1.06 -9.78
C LEU A 344 15.98 -2.31 -10.63
N CYS A 345 14.95 -3.14 -10.75
CA CYS A 345 15.02 -4.43 -11.44
C CYS A 345 14.78 -4.34 -12.95
N PHE A 346 14.62 -3.15 -13.52
CA PHE A 346 14.30 -2.96 -14.94
C PHE A 346 15.20 -1.88 -15.57
N ASP A 347 15.24 -1.82 -16.90
CA ASP A 347 16.00 -0.80 -17.66
C ASP A 347 15.16 0.40 -18.08
N THR A 348 13.91 0.43 -17.62
CA THR A 348 12.92 1.49 -17.84
C THR A 348 12.14 1.68 -16.55
N GLY A 349 11.72 2.92 -16.28
CA GLY A 349 10.86 3.23 -15.16
C GLY A 349 9.37 3.09 -15.46
N LEU A 350 8.54 3.77 -14.67
CA LEU A 350 7.08 3.61 -14.69
C LEU A 350 6.35 4.55 -15.65
N LEU A 351 6.92 5.71 -15.99
CA LEU A 351 6.33 6.73 -16.88
C LEU A 351 6.39 6.35 -18.35
N GLN A 352 5.65 5.31 -18.71
CA GLN A 352 5.54 4.81 -20.07
C GLN A 352 4.22 4.08 -20.29
N GLY A 353 3.92 3.79 -21.56
CA GLY A 353 2.77 2.99 -21.97
C GLY A 353 1.45 3.46 -21.35
N ARG A 354 0.69 2.52 -20.79
CA ARG A 354 -0.64 2.78 -20.23
C ARG A 354 -0.60 3.76 -19.05
N TYR A 355 0.42 3.70 -18.19
CA TYR A 355 0.50 4.61 -17.06
C TYR A 355 0.74 6.07 -17.50
N LEU A 356 1.61 6.29 -18.49
CA LEU A 356 1.83 7.62 -19.04
C LEU A 356 0.54 8.21 -19.64
N LYS A 357 -0.23 7.41 -20.39
CA LYS A 357 -1.54 7.80 -20.93
C LYS A 357 -2.49 8.25 -19.82
N VAL A 358 -2.58 7.49 -18.72
CA VAL A 358 -3.40 7.86 -17.55
C VAL A 358 -2.96 9.20 -16.96
N VAL A 359 -1.65 9.41 -16.78
CA VAL A 359 -1.10 10.66 -16.26
C VAL A 359 -1.44 11.84 -17.18
N GLU A 360 -1.30 11.68 -18.49
CA GLU A 360 -1.61 12.70 -19.48
C GLU A 360 -3.09 13.07 -19.46
N GLU A 361 -3.98 12.06 -19.49
CA GLU A 361 -5.43 12.26 -19.39
C GLU A 361 -5.83 12.96 -18.09
N TYR A 362 -5.22 12.60 -16.96
CA TYR A 362 -5.47 13.25 -15.67
C TYR A 362 -5.08 14.74 -15.73
N ASN A 363 -3.87 15.04 -16.22
CA ASN A 363 -3.37 16.41 -16.35
C ASN A 363 -4.26 17.27 -17.27
N GLU A 364 -4.77 16.70 -18.37
CA GLU A 364 -5.69 17.40 -19.26
C GLU A 364 -7.02 17.73 -18.58
N ARG A 365 -7.60 16.75 -17.85
CA ARG A 365 -8.84 16.96 -17.08
C ARG A 365 -8.66 18.02 -16.01
N GLU A 366 -7.54 18.03 -15.31
CA GLU A 366 -7.22 19.05 -14.31
C GLU A 366 -7.11 20.45 -14.93
N LYS A 367 -6.39 20.60 -16.04
CA LYS A 367 -6.30 21.88 -16.77
C LYS A 367 -7.68 22.39 -17.21
N GLN A 368 -8.53 21.50 -17.73
CA GLN A 368 -9.90 21.86 -18.12
C GLN A 368 -10.76 22.25 -16.90
N SER A 369 -10.65 21.52 -15.80
CA SER A 369 -11.35 21.79 -14.53
C SER A 369 -10.94 23.15 -13.96
N GLN A 370 -9.65 23.46 -13.92
CA GLN A 370 -9.14 24.75 -13.47
C GLN A 370 -9.62 25.91 -14.34
N LYS A 371 -9.63 25.73 -15.68
CA LYS A 371 -10.17 26.74 -16.61
C LYS A 371 -11.67 26.99 -16.36
N ARG A 372 -12.45 25.93 -16.16
CA ARG A 372 -13.88 26.01 -15.86
C ARG A 372 -14.14 26.71 -14.52
N ASN A 373 -13.38 26.37 -13.47
CA ASN A 373 -13.51 26.97 -12.16
C ASN A 373 -13.20 28.48 -12.21
N ARG A 374 -12.07 28.88 -12.84
CA ARG A 374 -11.74 30.30 -13.04
C ARG A 374 -12.84 31.06 -13.79
N SER A 375 -13.44 30.45 -14.82
CA SER A 375 -14.56 31.06 -15.54
C SER A 375 -15.80 31.22 -14.67
N ARG A 376 -16.12 30.23 -13.84
CA ARG A 376 -17.25 30.27 -12.90
C ARG A 376 -17.04 31.33 -11.83
N ASP A 377 -15.83 31.42 -11.27
CA ASP A 377 -15.48 32.38 -10.23
C ASP A 377 -15.51 33.81 -10.78
N ALA A 378 -15.01 34.02 -12.00
CA ALA A 378 -15.14 35.32 -12.69
C ALA A 378 -16.61 35.70 -12.95
N ALA A 379 -17.45 34.75 -13.32
CA ALA A 379 -18.89 34.98 -13.50
C ALA A 379 -19.60 35.30 -12.18
N ALA A 380 -19.26 34.58 -11.09
CA ALA A 380 -19.79 34.83 -9.75
C ALA A 380 -19.37 36.23 -9.25
N LEU A 381 -18.10 36.60 -9.42
CA LEU A 381 -17.59 37.92 -9.06
C LEU A 381 -18.33 39.04 -9.82
N ARG A 382 -18.51 38.88 -11.14
CA ARG A 382 -19.28 39.84 -11.95
C ARG A 382 -20.71 40.00 -11.44
N LYS A 383 -21.37 38.90 -11.06
CA LYS A 383 -22.72 38.91 -10.50
C LYS A 383 -22.76 39.61 -9.14
N SER A 384 -21.80 39.34 -8.26
CA SER A 384 -21.69 40.01 -6.95
C SER A 384 -21.41 41.51 -7.08
N VAL A 385 -20.51 41.91 -7.98
CA VAL A 385 -20.23 43.33 -8.26
C VAL A 385 -21.47 44.03 -8.83
N ALA A 386 -22.18 43.39 -9.78
CA ALA A 386 -23.42 43.94 -10.31
C ALA A 386 -24.51 44.12 -9.23
N ALA A 387 -24.61 43.19 -8.27
CA ALA A 387 -25.55 43.29 -7.15
C ALA A 387 -25.20 44.42 -6.16
N LEU A 388 -23.91 44.75 -6.01
CA LEU A 388 -23.45 45.88 -5.19
C LEU A 388 -23.59 47.23 -5.88
N ALA A 389 -23.65 47.24 -7.22
CA ALA A 389 -23.79 48.44 -8.04
C ALA A 389 -25.26 48.90 -8.22
N VAL A 390 -26.23 48.20 -7.61
CA VAL A 390 -27.64 48.62 -7.61
C VAL A 390 -27.80 49.82 -6.65
N PRO A 391 -28.26 51.00 -7.12
CA PRO A 391 -28.43 52.18 -6.28
C PRO A 391 -29.42 51.94 -5.12
N PHE A 392 -29.17 52.59 -3.98
CA PHE A 392 -29.97 52.51 -2.75
C PHE A 392 -31.40 53.09 -2.86
N GLU A 393 -31.84 53.48 -4.06
CA GLU A 393 -33.16 54.06 -4.32
C GLU A 393 -34.11 53.03 -4.95
N THR A 394 -34.56 52.08 -4.14
CA THR A 394 -35.86 51.39 -4.33
C THR A 394 -36.27 50.61 -3.08
N ARG A 395 -36.00 51.15 -1.88
CA ARG A 395 -36.48 50.57 -0.61
C ARG A 395 -37.40 51.47 0.21
N ARG A 396 -37.86 52.59 -0.35
CA ARG A 396 -38.87 53.45 0.27
C ARG A 396 -39.83 53.98 -0.78
N THR A 397 -40.95 53.29 -0.94
CA THR A 397 -42.31 53.85 -1.06
C THR A 397 -43.26 52.68 -1.25
N ASN A 398 -43.90 52.27 -0.16
CA ASN A 398 -45.29 51.81 -0.10
C ASN A 398 -45.67 51.62 1.38
N VAL A 399 -45.83 52.79 2.00
CA VAL A 399 -46.61 53.15 3.19
C VAL A 399 -47.39 54.34 2.63
N ASP A 400 -48.69 54.40 2.40
CA ASP A 400 -49.86 53.73 2.97
C ASP A 400 -50.99 53.63 1.92
N SER A 401 -51.97 52.76 2.21
CA SER A 401 -53.43 52.92 2.05
C SER A 401 -54.11 51.75 1.34
N ASN A 402 -54.59 50.77 2.11
CA ASN A 402 -56.04 50.64 2.32
C ASN A 402 -56.36 49.52 3.32
N GLU A 403 -57.31 49.87 4.18
CA GLU A 403 -57.92 49.12 5.28
C GLU A 403 -58.70 47.88 4.83
N ASP A 404 -58.88 46.99 5.81
CA ASP A 404 -59.97 46.03 5.99
C ASP A 404 -60.14 44.85 5.02
N ALA A 405 -59.70 43.67 5.47
CA ALA A 405 -60.58 42.50 5.60
C ALA A 405 -59.95 41.40 6.48
N SER A 406 -60.72 41.00 7.50
CA SER A 406 -60.58 39.87 8.39
C SER A 406 -60.32 38.50 7.72
N SER A 407 -59.46 37.66 8.30
CA SER A 407 -59.78 36.26 8.66
C SER A 407 -58.55 35.48 9.18
N GLU A 408 -58.77 34.84 10.33
CA GLU A 408 -58.27 33.52 10.77
C GLU A 408 -56.77 33.18 10.63
N LEU A 409 -56.09 33.16 11.79
CA LEU A 409 -54.80 32.50 12.00
C LEU A 409 -55.04 31.00 12.26
N ASP A 410 -54.68 30.16 11.28
CA ASP A 410 -54.53 28.71 11.45
C ASP A 410 -53.06 28.37 11.67
N ASP A 411 -52.80 27.71 12.80
CA ASP A 411 -51.50 27.30 13.30
C ASP A 411 -51.13 25.94 12.68
N SER A 412 -50.43 25.95 11.54
CA SER A 412 -49.88 24.73 10.93
C SER A 412 -48.40 24.57 11.25
N THR A 413 -48.17 23.89 12.36
CA THR A 413 -46.88 23.30 12.75
C THR A 413 -46.45 22.28 11.68
N VAL A 414 -45.34 22.54 10.98
CA VAL A 414 -44.71 21.57 10.08
C VAL A 414 -44.13 20.43 10.92
N LYS A 415 -44.89 19.32 11.00
CA LYS A 415 -44.42 18.03 11.52
C LYS A 415 -43.37 17.44 10.57
N THR A 416 -42.14 17.32 11.05
CA THR A 416 -41.14 16.42 10.51
C THR A 416 -41.63 14.98 10.64
N THR A 417 -41.96 14.34 9.52
CA THR A 417 -42.28 12.91 9.45
C THR A 417 -40.99 12.13 9.21
N SER A 418 -40.47 11.53 10.27
CA SER A 418 -39.51 10.43 10.24
C SER A 418 -40.25 9.13 9.95
N ALA A 419 -40.06 8.57 8.75
CA ALA A 419 -40.51 7.22 8.44
C ALA A 419 -39.41 6.21 8.88
N PRO A 420 -39.76 5.15 9.63
CA PRO A 420 -38.81 4.08 9.95
C PRO A 420 -38.59 3.17 8.75
N ILE A 421 -37.32 2.84 8.48
CA ILE A 421 -36.90 1.84 7.51
C ILE A 421 -37.29 0.46 8.06
N VAL A 422 -38.22 -0.21 7.38
CA VAL A 422 -38.58 -1.62 7.65
C VAL A 422 -37.61 -2.52 6.89
N ILE A 423 -36.90 -3.38 7.62
CA ILE A 423 -36.03 -4.43 7.10
C ILE A 423 -36.90 -5.64 6.71
N PRO A 424 -36.90 -6.12 5.46
CA PRO A 424 -37.62 -7.34 5.09
C PRO A 424 -36.93 -8.56 5.68
N THR A 425 -37.64 -9.32 6.51
CA THR A 425 -37.25 -10.65 6.96
C THR A 425 -37.29 -11.64 5.82
N GLY A 426 -36.25 -12.47 5.73
CA GLY A 426 -35.98 -13.37 4.61
C GLY A 426 -37.05 -14.43 4.38
N THR A 427 -37.29 -14.67 3.10
CA THR A 427 -38.00 -15.80 2.52
C THR A 427 -37.20 -17.09 2.72
N SER A 428 -37.89 -18.14 3.13
CA SER A 428 -37.41 -19.50 3.34
C SER A 428 -36.88 -20.16 2.06
N ILE A 429 -35.68 -20.74 2.15
CA ILE A 429 -35.12 -21.67 1.15
C ILE A 429 -35.67 -23.09 1.42
N PRO A 430 -36.23 -23.81 0.43
CA PRO A 430 -36.61 -25.21 0.60
C PRO A 430 -35.36 -26.10 0.62
N THR A 431 -35.30 -27.00 1.59
CA THR A 431 -34.31 -28.07 1.68
C THR A 431 -34.84 -29.30 0.93
N ASP A 432 -34.37 -29.55 -0.29
CA ASP A 432 -34.55 -30.86 -0.92
C ASP A 432 -33.39 -31.77 -0.53
N SER A 433 -33.73 -32.70 0.34
CA SER A 433 -32.92 -33.85 0.72
C SER A 433 -33.35 -35.02 -0.15
N ASN A 434 -32.51 -35.40 -1.11
CA ASN A 434 -32.62 -36.71 -1.75
C ASN A 434 -31.45 -37.58 -1.33
N VAL A 435 -31.74 -38.41 -0.34
CA VAL A 435 -31.05 -39.65 0.00
C VAL A 435 -31.36 -40.67 -1.09
N THR A 436 -30.35 -41.38 -1.57
CA THR A 436 -30.55 -42.72 -2.13
C THR A 436 -29.38 -43.60 -1.72
N VAL A 437 -29.72 -44.50 -0.79
CA VAL A 437 -29.12 -45.75 -0.30
C VAL A 437 -27.64 -46.02 -0.57
#